data_AF-A0A926B790-F1
#
_entry.id   AF-A0A926B790-F1
#
_cell.length_a   1.000
_cell.length_b   1.000
_cell.length_c   1.000
_cell.angle_alpha   90.00
_cell.angle_beta   90.00
_cell.angle_gamma   90.00
#
_symmetry.space_group_name_H-M   'P 1'
#
loop_
_entity.id
_entity.type
_entity.pdbx_description
1 polymer ?
#
loop_
_entity_poly.entity_id
_entity_poly.type
_entity_poly.pdbx_seq_one_letter_code
_entity_poly.pdbx_strand_id
1 'polypeptide(L)'
;LFLASVLALMMMSRQTNGPAVRRAALATMAVAMLAHSYNFGALLQHQMFVGGFSRIEFKMSMEDRRRYAELKELLAMIPKNASVAATEQETAHVSTRKTVYPLRVPPGPVDYLLVGRSHVGDLSRASLNAALANPTEYGLLAERADELFLFKRGHVSPGTQAARSKLGVP
;
A
#
# COMPACT_ATOMS: atom_id res chain seq x y z
N LEU A 1 -2.34 -6.25 -29.08
CA LEU A 1 -1.13 -5.42 -29.34
C LEU A 1 0.14 -6.28 -29.46
N PHE A 2 0.58 -7.00 -28.42
CA PHE A 2 1.85 -7.75 -28.44
C PHE A 2 2.00 -8.78 -29.58
N LEU A 3 0.99 -9.61 -29.83
CA LEU A 3 1.03 -10.61 -30.91
C LEU A 3 1.10 -9.96 -32.31
N ALA A 4 0.40 -8.84 -32.50
CA ALA A 4 0.38 -8.10 -33.75
C ALA A 4 1.74 -7.47 -34.08
N SER A 5 2.45 -6.95 -33.07
CA SER A 5 3.82 -6.43 -33.22
C SER A 5 4.80 -7.52 -33.64
N VAL A 6 4.66 -8.73 -33.09
CA VAL A 6 5.49 -9.89 -33.45
C VAL A 6 5.21 -10.34 -34.89
N LEU A 7 3.93 -10.41 -35.28
CA LEU A 7 3.53 -10.77 -36.65
C LEU A 7 3.99 -9.72 -37.67
N ALA A 8 3.88 -8.43 -37.35
CA ALA A 8 4.37 -7.35 -38.19
C ALA A 8 5.89 -7.46 -38.41
N LEU A 9 6.68 -7.69 -37.35
CA LEU A 9 8.12 -7.89 -37.44
C LEU A 9 8.49 -9.13 -38.27
N MET A 10 7.71 -10.21 -38.16
CA MET A 10 7.88 -11.41 -38.99
C MET A 10 7.57 -11.13 -40.47
N MET A 11 6.48 -10.42 -40.77
CA MET A 11 6.13 -10.06 -42.15
C MET A 11 7.18 -9.12 -42.78
N MET A 12 7.71 -8.16 -42.02
CA MET A 12 8.80 -7.27 -42.50
C MET A 12 10.09 -8.04 -42.80
N SER A 13 10.35 -9.15 -42.09
CA SER A 13 11.55 -9.96 -42.32
C SER A 13 11.56 -10.74 -43.63
N ARG A 14 10.40 -10.86 -44.31
CA ARG A 14 10.22 -11.59 -45.58
C ARG A 14 10.45 -10.74 -46.83
N GLN A 15 10.67 -9.43 -46.68
CA GLN A 15 10.90 -8.51 -47.80
C GLN A 15 12.39 -8.47 -48.21
N THR A 16 12.70 -7.86 -49.35
CA THR A 16 14.08 -7.51 -49.73
C THR A 16 14.70 -6.63 -48.63
N ASN A 17 15.91 -6.98 -48.16
CA ASN A 17 16.53 -6.41 -46.94
C ASN A 17 15.78 -6.67 -45.61
N GLY A 18 14.87 -7.64 -45.57
CA GLY A 18 14.01 -7.94 -44.43
C GLY A 18 14.73 -8.11 -43.07
N PRO A 19 15.89 -8.79 -42.99
CA PRO A 19 16.64 -8.87 -41.73
C PRO A 19 17.12 -7.50 -41.22
N ALA A 20 17.56 -6.61 -42.11
CA ALA A 20 18.00 -5.26 -41.74
C ALA A 20 16.79 -4.40 -41.29
N VAL A 21 15.68 -4.48 -42.03
CA VAL A 21 14.43 -3.76 -41.69
C VAL A 21 13.89 -4.21 -40.33
N ARG A 22 13.88 -5.52 -40.05
CA ARG A 22 13.47 -6.06 -38.75
C ARG A 22 14.36 -5.57 -37.61
N ARG A 23 15.69 -5.55 -37.80
CA ARG A 23 16.64 -5.04 -36.79
C ARG A 23 16.40 -3.55 -36.52
N ALA A 24 16.20 -2.76 -37.58
CA ALA A 24 15.89 -1.34 -37.45
C ALA A 24 14.56 -1.11 -36.70
N ALA A 25 13.51 -1.87 -37.03
CA ALA A 25 12.23 -1.77 -36.33
C ALA A 25 12.34 -2.13 -34.84
N LEU A 26 13.08 -3.18 -34.50
CA LEU A 26 13.38 -3.55 -33.11
C LEU A 26 14.17 -2.45 -32.38
N ALA A 27 15.19 -1.88 -33.03
CA ALA A 27 15.96 -0.78 -32.48
C ALA A 27 15.09 0.45 -32.22
N THR A 28 14.22 0.83 -33.15
CA THR A 28 13.27 1.93 -32.98
C THR A 28 12.30 1.67 -31.83
N MET A 29 11.75 0.46 -31.71
CA MET A 29 10.90 0.09 -30.58
C MET A 29 11.65 0.20 -29.25
N ALA A 30 12.89 -0.27 -29.19
CA ALA A 30 13.73 -0.17 -27.99
C ALA A 30 13.98 1.30 -27.60
N VAL A 31 14.36 2.14 -28.57
CA VAL A 31 14.58 3.58 -28.36
C VAL A 31 13.30 4.28 -27.90
N ALA A 32 12.16 3.97 -28.52
CA ALA A 32 10.87 4.53 -28.13
C ALA A 32 10.48 4.13 -26.70
N MET A 33 10.68 2.85 -26.32
CA MET A 33 10.43 2.37 -24.96
C MET A 33 11.36 3.03 -23.94
N LEU A 34 12.64 3.23 -24.28
CA LEU A 34 13.59 3.93 -23.42
C LEU A 34 13.23 5.40 -23.25
N ALA A 35 12.91 6.11 -24.33
CA ALA A 35 12.48 7.50 -24.29
C ALA A 35 11.19 7.66 -23.46
N HIS A 36 10.23 6.75 -23.61
CA HIS A 36 9.01 6.75 -22.81
C HIS A 36 9.31 6.46 -21.33
N SER A 37 10.20 5.50 -21.06
CA SER A 37 10.66 5.19 -19.69
C SER A 37 11.40 6.35 -19.03
N TYR A 38 12.12 7.17 -19.80
CA TYR A 38 12.80 8.37 -19.31
C TYR A 38 11.85 9.57 -19.11
N ASN A 39 10.80 9.68 -19.91
CA ASN A 39 9.87 10.82 -19.77
C ASN A 39 8.75 10.57 -18.76
N PHE A 40 8.30 9.32 -18.62
CA PHE A 40 7.11 8.97 -17.81
C PHE A 40 7.29 7.73 -16.93
N GLY A 41 8.39 6.99 -17.11
CA GLY A 41 8.58 5.71 -16.44
C GLY A 41 9.13 5.84 -15.03
N ALA A 42 9.20 4.68 -14.37
CA ALA A 42 9.83 4.48 -13.07
C ALA A 42 11.23 3.85 -13.17
N LEU A 43 11.72 3.56 -14.39
CA LEU A 43 12.95 2.78 -14.60
C LEU A 43 14.19 3.66 -14.77
N LEU A 44 14.14 4.65 -15.68
CA LEU A 44 15.29 5.52 -15.96
C LEU A 44 15.23 6.84 -15.20
N GLN A 45 14.03 7.25 -14.80
CA GLN A 45 13.77 8.40 -13.95
C GLN A 45 12.76 8.01 -12.87
N HIS A 46 12.68 8.80 -11.81
CA HIS A 46 11.84 8.48 -10.65
C HIS A 46 11.00 9.69 -10.18
N GLN A 47 10.91 10.75 -10.97
CA GLN A 47 10.33 12.04 -10.54
C GLN A 47 8.94 12.31 -11.14
N MET A 48 8.61 11.67 -12.25
CA MET A 48 7.36 11.88 -13.00
C MET A 48 6.40 10.68 -12.92
N PHE A 49 6.78 9.60 -12.22
CA PHE A 49 5.91 8.45 -12.09
C PHE A 49 4.73 8.76 -11.16
N VAL A 50 3.52 8.58 -11.67
CA VAL A 50 2.25 8.83 -10.96
C VAL A 50 1.57 7.50 -10.70
N GLY A 51 1.19 7.25 -9.45
CA GLY A 51 0.39 6.10 -9.04
C GLY A 51 -0.95 6.58 -8.49
N GLY A 52 -2.04 6.28 -9.20
CA GLY A 52 -3.36 6.79 -8.85
C GLY A 52 -3.41 8.31 -8.98
N PHE A 53 -3.58 9.01 -7.85
CA PHE A 53 -3.75 10.47 -7.81
C PHE A 53 -2.51 11.24 -7.31
N SER A 54 -1.40 10.54 -7.03
CA SER A 54 -0.18 11.16 -6.50
C SER A 54 1.08 10.70 -7.22
N ARG A 55 2.13 11.53 -7.15
CA ARG A 55 3.47 11.13 -7.57
C ARG A 55 4.05 10.16 -6.56
N ILE A 56 4.72 9.11 -7.05
CA ILE A 56 5.35 8.12 -6.19
C ILE A 56 6.82 8.49 -6.03
N GLU A 57 7.26 8.63 -4.78
CA GLU A 57 8.66 8.84 -4.45
C GLU A 57 9.38 7.50 -4.26
N PHE A 58 10.51 7.34 -4.96
CA PHE A 58 11.35 6.15 -4.84
C PHE A 58 12.45 6.31 -3.80
N LYS A 59 12.55 7.49 -3.17
CA LYS A 59 13.49 7.77 -2.10
C LYS A 59 12.71 7.92 -0.80
N MET A 60 13.23 7.27 0.23
CA MET A 60 12.63 7.32 1.57
C MET A 60 13.31 8.43 2.36
N SER A 61 12.54 9.44 2.77
CA SER A 61 13.03 10.51 3.63
C SER A 61 13.44 9.98 5.02
N MET A 62 14.13 10.81 5.80
CA MET A 62 14.45 10.46 7.20
C MET A 62 13.18 10.31 8.05
N GLU A 63 12.15 11.10 7.75
CA GLU A 63 10.84 11.01 8.41
C GLU A 63 10.13 9.70 8.06
N ASP A 64 10.15 9.29 6.79
CA ASP A 64 9.59 8.00 6.37
C ASP A 64 10.31 6.83 7.01
N ARG A 65 11.65 6.91 7.13
CA ARG A 65 12.46 5.93 7.86
C ARG A 65 12.02 5.78 9.31
N ARG A 66 11.79 6.90 10.00
CA ARG A 66 11.29 6.91 11.37
C ARG A 66 9.89 6.31 11.45
N ARG A 67 8.94 6.79 10.65
CA ARG A 67 7.56 6.29 10.60
C ARG A 67 7.50 4.79 10.30
N TYR A 68 8.34 4.31 9.38
CA TYR A 68 8.42 2.89 9.07
C TYR A 68 9.03 2.05 10.20
N ALA A 69 10.00 2.58 10.95
CA ALA A 69 10.55 1.92 12.13
C ALA A 69 9.48 1.81 13.23
N GLU A 70 8.74 2.87 13.50
CA GLU A 70 7.62 2.90 14.45
C GLU A 70 6.52 1.90 14.07
N LEU A 71 6.17 1.84 12.78
CA LEU A 71 5.25 0.83 12.27
C LEU A 71 5.77 -0.58 12.51
N LYS A 72 7.06 -0.84 12.25
CA LYS A 72 7.68 -2.15 12.52
C LYS A 72 7.61 -2.56 13.98
N GLU A 73 7.76 -1.63 14.91
CA GLU A 73 7.61 -1.92 16.34
C GLU A 73 6.20 -2.41 16.67
N LEU A 74 5.16 -1.75 16.15
CA LEU A 74 3.77 -2.20 16.33
C LEU A 74 3.53 -3.58 15.70
N LEU A 75 4.05 -3.78 14.49
CA LEU A 75 3.96 -5.04 13.76
C LEU A 75 4.59 -6.22 14.52
N ALA A 76 5.66 -5.98 15.27
CA ALA A 76 6.33 -6.99 16.08
C ALA A 76 5.47 -7.47 17.27
N MET A 77 4.51 -6.66 17.72
CA MET A 77 3.56 -7.02 18.79
C MET A 77 2.42 -7.91 18.30
N ILE A 78 2.21 -8.00 16.99
CA ILE A 78 1.11 -8.78 16.37
C ILE A 78 1.61 -10.20 16.06
N PRO A 79 1.04 -11.25 16.68
CA PRO A 79 1.37 -12.63 16.35
C PRO A 79 1.14 -12.96 14.87
N LYS A 80 1.99 -13.80 14.27
CA LYS A 80 1.87 -14.18 12.84
C LYS A 80 0.54 -14.87 12.51
N ASN A 81 -0.04 -15.59 13.46
CA ASN A 81 -1.29 -16.33 13.30
C ASN A 81 -2.55 -15.51 13.63
N ALA A 82 -2.41 -14.26 14.06
CA ALA A 82 -3.53 -13.40 14.42
C ALA A 82 -4.27 -12.88 13.18
N SER A 83 -5.56 -12.58 13.37
CA SER A 83 -6.37 -11.82 12.42
C SER A 83 -6.21 -10.33 12.68
N VAL A 84 -6.04 -9.54 11.62
CA VAL A 84 -5.80 -8.10 11.70
C VAL A 84 -6.70 -7.35 10.73
N ALA A 85 -7.36 -6.29 11.19
CA ALA A 85 -7.88 -5.27 10.30
C ALA A 85 -7.01 -4.01 10.36
N ALA A 86 -6.78 -3.38 9.22
CA ALA A 86 -5.89 -2.23 9.13
C ALA A 86 -6.42 -1.14 8.20
N THR A 87 -6.00 0.11 8.41
CA THR A 87 -6.20 1.17 7.40
C THR A 87 -5.51 0.78 6.09
N GLU A 88 -5.95 1.35 4.96
CA GLU A 88 -5.57 0.84 3.63
C GLU A 88 -4.06 0.85 3.39
N GLN A 89 -3.36 1.90 3.84
CA GLN A 89 -1.92 1.99 3.67
C GLN A 89 -1.18 0.95 4.54
N GLU A 90 -1.70 0.67 5.73
CA GLU A 90 -1.15 -0.27 6.71
C GLU A 90 -1.42 -1.73 6.35
N THR A 91 -2.47 -2.00 5.57
CA THR A 91 -2.90 -3.34 5.17
C THR A 91 -1.78 -4.13 4.48
N ALA A 92 -1.02 -3.48 3.59
CA ALA A 92 0.12 -4.10 2.92
C ALA A 92 1.22 -4.54 3.90
N HIS A 93 1.39 -3.79 5.00
CA HIS A 93 2.43 -4.05 6.00
C HIS A 93 2.08 -5.18 6.98
N VAL A 94 0.80 -5.46 7.18
CA VAL A 94 0.32 -6.60 7.97
C VAL A 94 0.07 -7.86 7.14
N SER A 95 0.27 -7.82 5.82
CA SER A 95 -0.01 -8.92 4.87
C SER A 95 0.65 -10.27 5.19
N THR A 96 1.70 -10.29 6.02
CA THR A 96 2.34 -11.54 6.47
C THR A 96 1.60 -12.23 7.62
N ARG A 97 0.41 -11.76 7.99
CA ARG A 97 -0.43 -12.32 9.09
C ARG A 97 -1.46 -13.24 8.46
N LYS A 98 -1.91 -14.24 9.23
CA LYS A 98 -2.78 -15.31 8.74
C LYS A 98 -4.02 -14.78 8.03
N THR A 99 -4.64 -13.74 8.59
CA THR A 99 -5.83 -13.13 8.02
C THR A 99 -5.74 -11.62 8.14
N VAL A 100 -5.94 -10.92 7.02
CA VAL A 100 -5.82 -9.47 6.94
C VAL A 100 -7.04 -8.90 6.23
N TYR A 101 -7.66 -7.89 6.84
CA TYR A 101 -8.79 -7.18 6.28
C TYR A 101 -8.50 -5.68 6.17
N PRO A 102 -8.77 -5.05 5.01
CA PRO A 102 -8.77 -3.60 4.94
C PRO A 102 -9.99 -3.04 5.69
N LEU A 103 -9.81 -1.98 6.47
CA LEU A 103 -10.88 -1.36 7.26
C LEU A 103 -12.01 -0.76 6.40
N ARG A 104 -11.80 -0.51 5.10
CA ARG A 104 -12.92 -0.07 4.22
C ARG A 104 -14.02 -1.11 4.09
N VAL A 105 -13.70 -2.38 4.35
CA VAL A 105 -14.66 -3.48 4.36
C VAL A 105 -14.93 -3.81 5.83
N PRO A 106 -16.19 -3.87 6.29
CA PRO A 106 -16.49 -4.16 7.69
C PRO A 106 -15.80 -5.46 8.09
N PRO A 107 -14.77 -5.42 8.95
CA PRO A 107 -14.15 -6.65 9.41
C PRO A 107 -15.16 -7.34 10.34
N GLY A 108 -15.25 -8.67 10.26
CA GLY A 108 -15.76 -9.44 11.39
C GLY A 108 -14.88 -9.22 12.63
N PRO A 109 -15.17 -9.87 13.76
CA PRO A 109 -14.34 -9.73 14.95
C PRO A 109 -12.91 -10.24 14.66
N VAL A 110 -11.93 -9.33 14.73
CA VAL A 110 -10.50 -9.60 14.51
C VAL A 110 -9.71 -9.50 15.81
N ASP A 111 -8.50 -10.03 15.85
CA ASP A 111 -7.69 -10.00 17.07
C ASP A 111 -7.03 -8.64 17.30
N TYR A 112 -6.67 -7.94 16.21
CA TYR A 112 -6.00 -6.65 16.25
C TYR A 112 -6.58 -5.67 15.23
N LEU A 113 -6.59 -4.38 15.60
CA LEU A 113 -6.85 -3.26 14.69
C LEU A 113 -5.60 -2.40 14.62
N LEU A 114 -5.07 -2.15 13.42
CA LEU A 114 -3.95 -1.25 13.18
C LEU A 114 -4.43 -0.03 12.40
N VAL A 115 -4.45 1.13 13.04
CA VAL A 115 -5.08 2.35 12.51
C VAL A 115 -4.03 3.44 12.35
N GLY A 116 -3.81 3.91 11.12
CA GLY A 116 -3.13 5.17 10.82
C GLY A 116 -4.15 6.32 10.82
N ARG A 117 -4.04 7.27 11.74
CA ARG A 117 -5.02 8.34 11.96
C ARG A 117 -5.24 9.19 10.71
N SER A 118 -4.18 9.64 10.06
CA SER A 118 -4.24 10.41 8.81
C SER A 118 -4.69 9.57 7.62
N HIS A 119 -4.68 8.25 7.74
CA HIS A 119 -5.08 7.31 6.69
C HIS A 119 -6.52 6.79 6.87
N VAL A 120 -7.26 7.27 7.88
CA VAL A 120 -8.69 6.98 8.01
C VAL A 120 -9.46 7.84 7.00
N GLY A 121 -9.84 7.24 5.87
CA GLY A 121 -10.74 7.84 4.90
C GLY A 121 -12.22 7.57 5.20
N ASP A 122 -13.10 8.18 4.40
CA ASP A 122 -14.56 8.09 4.56
C ASP A 122 -15.08 6.64 4.56
N LEU A 123 -14.55 5.81 3.66
CA LEU A 123 -14.94 4.40 3.55
C LEU A 123 -14.53 3.56 4.77
N SER A 124 -13.45 3.94 5.45
CA SER A 124 -12.99 3.24 6.67
C SER A 124 -13.62 3.78 7.96
N ARG A 125 -14.19 5.00 7.93
CA ARG A 125 -14.71 5.67 9.12
C ARG A 125 -15.85 4.91 9.77
N ALA A 126 -16.81 4.45 8.95
CA ALA A 126 -17.96 3.70 9.45
C ALA A 126 -17.54 2.38 10.11
N SER A 127 -16.64 1.63 9.47
CA SER A 127 -16.11 0.38 10.02
C SER A 127 -15.29 0.60 11.29
N LEU A 128 -14.46 1.65 11.34
CA LEU A 128 -13.69 2.01 12.52
C LEU A 128 -14.61 2.37 13.70
N ASN A 129 -15.62 3.20 13.45
CA ASN A 129 -16.61 3.57 14.46
C ASN A 129 -17.37 2.36 14.95
N ALA A 130 -17.77 1.44 14.07
CA ALA A 130 -18.44 0.21 14.45
C ALA A 130 -17.54 -0.71 15.31
N ALA A 131 -16.27 -0.90 14.89
CA ALA A 131 -15.32 -1.74 15.61
C ALA A 131 -14.95 -1.19 16.99
N LEU A 132 -14.91 0.14 17.14
CA LEU A 132 -14.56 0.81 18.39
C LEU A 132 -15.78 1.36 19.16
N ALA A 133 -17.01 1.05 18.72
CA ALA A 133 -18.23 1.47 19.39
C ALA A 133 -18.31 0.91 20.81
N ASN A 134 -17.83 -0.32 20.99
CA ASN A 134 -17.79 -0.97 22.30
C ASN A 134 -16.40 -0.81 22.96
N PRO A 135 -16.25 0.06 23.98
CA PRO A 135 -14.97 0.30 24.65
C PRO A 135 -14.36 -0.94 25.32
N THR A 136 -15.18 -1.95 25.63
CA THR A 136 -14.69 -3.18 26.28
C THR A 136 -14.21 -4.22 25.27
N GLU A 137 -14.51 -4.04 23.98
CA GLU A 137 -14.16 -5.02 22.96
C GLU A 137 -12.73 -4.87 22.47
N TYR A 138 -12.25 -3.65 22.25
CA TYR A 138 -10.88 -3.37 21.81
C TYR A 138 -10.22 -2.31 22.69
N GLY A 139 -9.10 -2.68 23.31
CA GLY A 139 -8.26 -1.76 24.08
C GLY A 139 -7.01 -1.36 23.33
N LEU A 140 -6.56 -0.13 23.56
CA LEU A 140 -5.29 0.38 23.03
C LEU A 140 -4.13 -0.42 23.64
N LEU A 141 -3.41 -1.15 22.79
CA LEU A 141 -2.21 -1.88 23.16
C LEU A 141 -0.97 -0.98 23.09
N ALA A 142 -0.85 -0.21 22.01
CA ALA A 142 0.28 0.68 21.79
C ALA A 142 -0.08 1.82 20.81
N GLU A 143 0.59 2.96 21.01
CA GLU A 143 0.53 4.13 20.14
C GLU A 143 1.95 4.52 19.71
N ARG A 144 2.11 5.01 18.48
CA ARG A 144 3.36 5.63 18.00
C ARG A 144 3.09 6.95 17.29
N ALA A 145 3.88 7.96 17.64
CA ALA A 145 3.93 9.28 17.01
C ALA A 145 2.57 9.98 16.84
N ASP A 146 1.60 9.71 17.71
CA ASP A 146 0.22 10.23 17.60
C ASP A 146 -0.47 9.93 16.25
N GLU A 147 0.03 8.91 15.55
CA GLU A 147 -0.37 8.60 14.18
C GLU A 147 -0.78 7.15 14.01
N LEU A 148 -0.02 6.21 14.59
CA LEU A 148 -0.28 4.79 14.49
C LEU A 148 -0.81 4.26 15.83
N PHE A 149 -1.98 3.61 15.77
CA PHE A 149 -2.68 3.06 16.92
C PHE A 149 -2.90 1.57 16.71
N LEU A 150 -2.43 0.77 17.67
CA LEU A 150 -2.65 -0.67 17.70
C LEU A 150 -3.62 -1.01 18.82
N PHE A 151 -4.78 -1.53 18.45
CA PHE A 151 -5.77 -2.06 19.39
C PHE A 151 -5.73 -3.58 19.39
N LYS A 152 -6.03 -4.16 20.54
CA LYS A 152 -6.14 -5.61 20.75
C LYS A 152 -7.51 -5.94 21.32
N ARG A 153 -8.13 -6.98 20.76
CA ARG A 153 -9.42 -7.48 21.23
C ARG A 153 -9.31 -8.04 22.65
N GLY A 154 -10.26 -7.69 23.51
CA GLY A 154 -10.31 -8.09 24.92
C GLY A 154 -9.20 -7.48 25.79
N HIS A 155 -8.43 -6.53 25.27
CA HIS A 155 -7.46 -5.78 26.07
C HIS A 155 -8.15 -4.60 26.75
N VAL A 156 -7.78 -4.31 27.99
CA VAL A 156 -8.29 -3.14 28.73
C VAL A 156 -7.11 -2.23 29.03
N SER A 157 -7.20 -1.00 28.57
CA SER A 157 -6.16 0.02 28.76
C SER A 157 -6.79 1.38 29.07
N PRO A 158 -6.34 2.09 30.12
CA PRO A 158 -6.81 3.44 30.43
C PRO A 158 -6.63 4.42 29.26
N GLY A 159 -5.63 4.20 28.40
CA GLY A 159 -5.34 5.04 27.23
C GLY A 159 -6.32 4.86 26.07
N THR A 160 -7.20 3.85 26.12
CA THR A 160 -8.13 3.54 25.03
C THR A 160 -9.07 4.70 24.72
N GLN A 161 -9.61 5.35 25.75
CA GLN A 161 -10.53 6.48 25.55
C GLN A 161 -9.84 7.66 24.88
N ALA A 162 -8.61 7.99 25.31
CA ALA A 162 -7.82 9.05 24.70
C ALA A 162 -7.50 8.75 23.22
N ALA A 163 -7.13 7.51 22.90
CA ALA A 163 -6.89 7.11 21.52
C ALA A 163 -8.15 7.20 20.64
N ARG A 164 -9.31 6.79 21.16
CA ARG A 164 -10.60 6.95 20.44
C ARG A 164 -10.90 8.41 20.13
N SER A 165 -10.70 9.30 21.11
CA SER A 165 -10.88 10.74 20.91
C SER A 165 -9.94 11.30 19.84
N LYS A 166 -8.66 10.89 19.84
CA LYS A 166 -7.69 11.28 18.80
C LYS A 166 -8.06 10.79 17.40
N LEU A 167 -8.71 9.62 17.30
CA LEU A 167 -9.20 9.05 16.05
C LEU A 167 -10.56 9.61 15.60
N GLY A 168 -11.19 10.47 16.41
CA GLY A 168 -12.50 11.04 16.13
C GLY A 168 -13.64 10.03 16.20
N VAL A 169 -13.46 8.97 17.00
CA VAL A 169 -14.51 7.97 17.26
C VAL A 169 -15.37 8.47 18.43
N PRO A 170 -16.71 8.50 18.28
CA PRO A 170 -17.63 8.91 19.35
C PRO A 170 -17.60 7.97 20.55
#